data_AF-A0A5C8RVT7-F1
#
_entry.id   AF-A0A5C8RVT7-F1
#
_cell.length_a   1.000
_cell.length_b   1.000
_cell.length_c   1.000
_cell.angle_alpha   90.00
_cell.angle_beta   90.00
_cell.angle_gamma   90.00
#
_symmetry.space_group_name_H-M   'P 1'
#
loop_
_entity.id
_entity.type
_entity.pdbx_description
1 polymer ?
#
loop_
_entity_poly.entity_id
_entity_poly.type
_entity_poly.pdbx_seq_one_letter_code
_entity_poly.pdbx_strand_id
1 'polypeptide(L)'
;MASIAEVAATMRDVVTPGMKPKEIRAAIREKHPEASKKEIVRAAFYALAEAPAGALADLHGFALSERGADEEADTLVRARKRKRKKHAPAATEVAPAA
;
A
#
# COMPACT_ATOMS: atom_id res chain seq x y z
N MET A 1 11.84 21.24 24.77
CA MET A 1 11.30 20.05 24.08
C MET A 1 11.89 20.07 22.68
N ALA A 2 12.76 19.12 22.37
CA ALA A 2 13.23 18.93 20.99
C ALA A 2 12.06 18.60 20.06
N SER A 3 12.09 19.10 18.83
CA SER A 3 11.06 18.80 17.84
C SER A 3 11.14 17.32 17.42
N ILE A 4 9.99 16.71 17.12
CA ILE A 4 9.93 15.31 16.64
C ILE A 4 10.78 15.14 15.37
N ALA A 5 10.80 16.15 14.50
CA ALA A 5 11.60 16.15 13.27
C ALA A 5 13.12 16.20 13.55
N GLU A 6 13.55 16.95 14.56
CA GLU A 6 14.97 17.05 14.95
C GLU A 6 15.47 15.72 15.54
N VAL A 7 14.66 15.09 16.39
CA VAL A 7 14.95 13.76 16.93
C VAL A 7 14.96 12.72 15.81
N ALA A 8 14.08 12.83 14.81
CA ALA A 8 14.01 11.94 13.66
C ALA A 8 15.24 12.06 12.75
N ALA A 9 15.70 13.28 12.46
CA ALA A 9 16.93 13.52 11.73
C ALA A 9 18.13 12.89 12.47
N THR A 10 18.23 13.14 13.77
CA THR A 10 19.29 12.55 14.62
C THR A 10 19.22 11.02 14.63
N MET A 11 18.03 10.44 14.61
CA MET A 11 17.84 9.00 14.52
C MET A 11 18.44 8.41 13.24
N ARG A 12 18.30 9.09 12.10
CA ARG A 12 18.85 8.62 10.80
C ARG A 12 20.38 8.58 10.81
N ASP A 13 21.01 9.50 11.54
CA ASP A 13 22.47 9.59 11.61
C ASP A 13 23.09 8.57 12.58
N VAL A 14 22.36 8.23 13.65
CA VAL A 14 22.91 7.48 14.79
C VAL A 14 22.50 6.01 14.78
N VAL A 15 21.33 5.68 14.22
CA VAL A 15 20.81 4.31 14.22
C VAL A 15 21.40 3.51 13.07
N THR A 16 22.09 2.42 13.41
CA THR A 16 22.60 1.44 12.45
C THR A 16 21.85 0.11 12.55
N PRO A 17 21.76 -0.69 11.46
CA PRO A 17 21.17 -2.02 11.51
C PRO A 17 21.84 -2.91 12.58
N GLY A 18 21.04 -3.55 13.42
CA GLY A 18 21.54 -4.44 14.49
C GLY A 18 21.73 -3.79 15.86
N MET A 19 21.57 -2.47 16.00
CA MET A 19 21.57 -1.82 17.33
C MET A 19 20.40 -2.28 18.20
N LYS A 20 20.66 -2.43 19.50
CA LYS A 20 19.62 -2.78 20.47
C LYS A 20 18.78 -1.54 20.82
N PRO A 21 17.48 -1.71 21.16
CA PRO A 21 16.61 -0.59 21.54
C PRO A 21 17.12 0.25 22.73
N LYS A 22 17.94 -0.33 23.62
CA LYS A 22 18.56 0.40 24.73
C LYS A 22 19.67 1.34 24.25
N GLU A 23 20.49 0.88 23.30
CA GLU A 23 21.60 1.63 22.72
C GLU A 23 21.06 2.79 21.87
N ILE A 24 20.03 2.53 21.06
CA ILE A 24 19.34 3.57 20.27
C ILE A 24 18.84 4.70 21.18
N ARG A 25 18.17 4.37 22.29
CA ARG A 25 17.67 5.38 23.23
C ARG A 25 18.78 6.15 23.95
N ALA A 26 19.90 5.48 24.27
CA ALA A 26 21.04 6.13 24.91
C ALA A 26 21.69 7.13 23.95
N ALA A 27 21.99 6.71 22.73
CA ALA A 27 22.66 7.54 21.73
C ALA A 27 21.80 8.75 21.30
N ILE A 28 20.46 8.60 21.26
CA ILE A 28 19.57 9.75 21.02
C ILE A 28 19.59 10.72 22.20
N ARG A 29 19.62 10.22 23.45
CA ARG A 29 19.64 11.07 24.66
C ARG A 29 20.96 11.77 24.90
N GLU A 30 22.06 11.27 24.36
CA GLU A 30 23.33 12.00 24.36
C GLU A 30 23.22 13.32 23.60
N LYS A 31 22.43 13.37 22.53
CA LYS A 31 22.18 14.57 21.73
C LYS A 31 20.92 15.34 22.16
N HIS A 32 19.92 14.64 22.67
CA HIS A 32 18.61 15.17 23.10
C HIS A 32 18.27 14.68 24.52
N PRO A 33 18.92 15.22 25.57
CA PRO A 33 18.77 14.71 26.94
C PRO A 33 17.34 14.83 27.49
N GLU A 34 16.57 15.80 27.02
CA GLU A 34 15.17 16.00 27.37
C GLU A 34 14.20 15.08 26.60
N ALA A 35 14.67 14.32 25.60
CA ALA A 35 13.81 13.45 24.81
C ALA A 35 13.27 12.28 25.65
N SER A 36 11.96 12.30 25.86
CA SER A 36 11.23 11.23 26.49
C SER A 36 11.21 9.98 25.60
N LYS A 37 10.97 8.81 26.22
CA LYS A 37 10.80 7.56 25.46
C LYS A 37 9.70 7.66 24.42
N LYS A 38 8.62 8.41 24.70
CA LYS A 38 7.48 8.58 23.77
C LYS A 38 7.88 9.41 22.55
N GLU A 39 8.64 10.49 22.74
CA GLU A 39 9.13 11.33 21.64
C GLU A 39 10.09 10.55 20.74
N ILE A 40 11.00 9.77 21.31
CA ILE A 40 11.90 8.89 20.54
C ILE A 40 11.13 7.91 19.66
N VAL A 41 10.08 7.27 20.21
CA VAL A 41 9.24 6.35 19.43
C VAL A 41 8.47 7.09 18.33
N ARG A 42 7.90 8.26 18.62
CA ARG A 42 7.21 9.07 17.60
C ARG A 42 8.16 9.53 16.50
N ALA A 43 9.38 9.91 16.85
CA ALA A 43 10.42 10.29 15.90
C ALA A 43 10.83 9.11 15.01
N ALA A 44 10.85 7.88 15.54
CA ALA A 44 11.10 6.69 14.72
C ALA A 44 10.03 6.50 13.63
N PHE A 45 8.74 6.61 13.99
CA PHE A 45 7.66 6.53 13.02
C PHE A 45 7.65 7.70 12.04
N TYR A 46 7.95 8.91 12.53
CA TYR A 46 8.11 10.08 11.67
C TYR A 46 9.23 9.87 10.64
N ALA A 47 10.38 9.36 11.10
CA ALA A 47 11.53 9.08 10.24
C ALA A 47 11.20 8.07 9.12
N LEU A 48 10.42 7.04 9.47
CA LEU A 48 9.90 6.03 8.55
C LEU A 48 8.90 6.60 7.54
N ALA A 49 7.98 7.46 7.98
CA ALA A 49 6.93 8.03 7.13
C ALA A 49 7.47 9.10 6.17
N GLU A 50 8.51 9.82 6.57
CA GLU A 50 9.18 10.85 5.75
C GLU A 50 10.26 10.25 4.84
N ALA A 51 10.55 8.94 4.93
CA ALA A 51 11.40 8.27 3.95
C ALA A 51 10.83 8.48 2.53
N PRO A 52 11.68 8.73 1.52
CA PRO A 52 11.25 9.27 0.24
C PRO A 52 10.18 8.38 -0.40
N ALA A 53 9.00 8.98 -0.60
CA ALA A 53 7.80 8.38 -1.18
C ALA A 53 7.97 7.87 -2.63
N GLY A 54 9.17 7.96 -3.22
CA GLY A 54 9.45 7.46 -4.57
C GLY A 54 9.13 5.97 -4.71
N ALA A 55 9.54 5.15 -3.74
CA ALA A 55 9.17 3.73 -3.72
C ALA A 55 7.66 3.53 -3.57
N LEU A 56 6.95 4.41 -2.86
CA LEU A 56 5.50 4.30 -2.66
C LEU A 56 4.72 4.65 -3.94
N ALA A 57 5.19 5.63 -4.70
CA ALA A 57 4.59 6.03 -5.97
C ALA A 57 4.78 4.97 -7.05
N ASP A 58 5.97 4.37 -7.13
CA ASP A 58 6.27 3.27 -8.06
C ASP A 58 5.45 2.01 -7.71
N LEU A 59 5.32 1.69 -6.42
CA LEU A 59 4.47 0.59 -5.94
C LEU A 59 2.98 0.84 -6.17
N HIS A 60 2.52 2.10 -6.04
CA HIS A 60 1.15 2.48 -6.36
C HIS A 60 0.86 2.39 -7.86
N GLY A 61 1.80 2.86 -8.70
CA GLY A 61 1.72 2.70 -10.16
C GLY A 61 1.72 1.22 -10.60
N PHE A 62 2.54 0.40 -9.96
CA PHE A 62 2.56 -1.05 -10.13
C PHE A 62 1.22 -1.69 -9.74
N ALA A 63 0.68 -1.37 -8.56
CA ALA A 63 -0.61 -1.89 -8.10
C ALA A 63 -1.79 -1.52 -9.01
N LEU A 64 -1.80 -0.31 -9.58
CA LEU A 64 -2.80 0.10 -10.58
C LEU A 64 -2.66 -0.67 -11.90
N SER A 65 -1.43 -0.96 -12.31
CA SER A 65 -1.13 -1.70 -13.55
C SER A 65 -1.55 -3.17 -13.45
N GLU A 66 -1.26 -3.83 -12.33
CA GLU A 66 -1.66 -5.22 -12.08
C GLU A 66 -3.18 -5.39 -11.93
N ARG A 67 -3.88 -4.38 -11.38
CA ARG A 67 -5.34 -4.41 -11.23
C ARG A 67 -6.10 -4.25 -12.57
N GLY A 68 -5.45 -3.74 -13.61
CA GLY A 68 -6.11 -3.20 -14.80
C GLY A 68 -6.13 -4.06 -16.08
N ALA A 69 -5.36 -5.15 -16.17
CA ALA A 69 -5.25 -5.90 -17.44
C ALA A 69 -6.13 -7.16 -17.50
N ASP A 70 -6.33 -7.88 -16.38
CA ASP A 70 -7.00 -9.18 -16.41
C ASP A 70 -8.52 -9.12 -16.12
N GLU A 71 -9.01 -8.13 -15.38
CA GLU A 71 -10.43 -8.08 -14.97
C GLU A 71 -11.37 -7.39 -15.98
N GLU A 72 -10.88 -6.46 -16.80
CA GLU A 72 -11.70 -5.76 -17.80
C GLU A 72 -12.04 -6.69 -18.99
N ALA A 73 -11.08 -7.53 -19.39
CA ALA A 73 -11.31 -8.54 -20.42
C ALA A 73 -12.30 -9.63 -19.95
N ASP A 74 -12.17 -10.13 -18.71
CA ASP A 74 -13.06 -11.19 -18.21
C ASP A 74 -14.49 -10.68 -17.94
N THR A 75 -14.66 -9.44 -17.47
CA THR A 75 -16.00 -8.86 -17.23
C THR A 75 -16.76 -8.60 -18.54
N LEU A 76 -16.11 -8.09 -19.59
CA LEU A 76 -16.72 -7.92 -20.91
C LEU A 76 -17.03 -9.25 -21.59
N VAL A 77 -16.16 -10.26 -21.45
CA VAL A 77 -16.40 -11.61 -21.99
C VAL A 77 -17.57 -12.29 -21.27
N ARG A 78 -17.65 -12.20 -19.94
CA ARG A 78 -18.77 -12.72 -19.15
C ARG A 78 -20.08 -12.01 -19.48
N ALA A 79 -20.07 -10.68 -19.67
CA ALA A 79 -21.24 -9.91 -20.10
C ALA A 79 -21.72 -10.32 -21.50
N ARG A 80 -20.80 -10.52 -22.45
CA ARG A 80 -21.12 -10.98 -23.82
C ARG A 80 -21.68 -12.42 -23.84
N LYS A 81 -21.15 -13.34 -23.03
CA LYS A 81 -21.69 -14.70 -22.85
C LYS A 81 -23.10 -14.70 -22.27
N ARG A 82 -23.38 -13.85 -21.27
CA ARG A 82 -24.71 -13.71 -20.67
C ARG A 82 -25.75 -13.17 -21.67
N LYS A 83 -25.39 -12.21 -22.52
CA LYS A 83 -26.29 -11.73 -23.59
C LYS A 83 -26.59 -12.82 -24.64
N ARG A 84 -25.60 -13.62 -25.06
CA ARG A 84 -25.83 -14.70 -26.03
C ARG A 84 -26.74 -15.81 -25.51
N LYS A 85 -26.66 -16.17 -24.22
CA LYS A 85 -27.55 -17.19 -23.63
C LYS A 85 -29.03 -16.72 -23.55
N LYS A 86 -29.28 -15.41 -23.53
CA LYS A 86 -30.65 -14.82 -23.49
C LYS A 86 -31.34 -14.77 -24.86
N HIS A 87 -30.62 -14.95 -25.96
CA HIS A 87 -31.14 -14.84 -27.33
C HIS A 87 -31.12 -16.16 -28.13
N ALA A 88 -30.99 -17.31 -27.48
CA ALA A 88 -31.27 -18.58 -28.17
C ALA A 88 -32.79 -18.69 -28.40
N PRO A 89 -33.29 -18.74 -29.66
CA PRO A 89 -34.72 -18.88 -29.91
C PRO A 89 -35.16 -20.32 -29.64
N ALA A 90 -36.29 -20.47 -28.95
CA ALA A 90 -37.00 -21.74 -28.87
C ALA A 90 -37.41 -22.14 -30.30
N ALA A 91 -36.97 -23.32 -30.74
CA ALA A 91 -37.43 -23.91 -31.99
C ALA A 91 -38.93 -24.16 -31.90
N THR A 92 -39.70 -23.34 -32.62
CA THR A 92 -41.15 -23.51 -32.81
C THR A 92 -41.38 -24.66 -33.80
N GLU A 93 -42.01 -25.73 -33.32
CA GLU A 93 -42.60 -26.79 -34.14
C GLU A 93 -43.57 -26.22 -35.18
N VAL A 94 -43.47 -26.70 -36.41
CA VAL A 94 -44.31 -26.30 -37.54
C VAL A 94 -45.28 -27.45 -37.89
N ALA A 95 -46.58 -27.21 -37.64
CA ALA A 95 -47.78 -27.67 -38.37
C ALA A 95 -48.11 -29.20 -38.41
N PRO A 96 -49.33 -29.66 -38.83
CA PRO A 96 -50.42 -28.93 -39.49
C PRO A 96 -51.86 -29.18 -38.97
N ALA A 97 -52.77 -28.34 -39.49
CA ALA A 97 -54.22 -28.39 -39.33
C ALA A 97 -54.89 -29.49 -40.19
N ALA A 98 -56.02 -30.01 -39.70
CA ALA A 98 -56.98 -30.85 -40.40
C ALA A 98 -58.32 -30.13 -40.52
#